data_AF-A0A511T238-F1
#
_entry.id   AF-A0A511T238-F1
#
_cell.length_a   1.000
_cell.length_b   1.000
_cell.length_c   1.000
_cell.angle_alpha   90.00
_cell.angle_beta   90.00
_cell.angle_gamma   90.00
#
_symmetry.space_group_name_H-M   'P 1'
#
loop_
_entity.id
_entity.type
_entity.pdbx_description
1 polymer ?
#
loop_
_entity_poly.entity_id
_entity_poly.type
_entity_poly.pdbx_seq_one_letter_code
_entity_poly.pdbx_strand_id
1 'polypeptide(L)'
;MGWYSSRVSELQDQMTRAAEGAPDTVKRALAEGLKRAGRAAEDALTALLDASERASAGNLGTQRKWQDRCATARAEISRAFGDAAKDHLLTPPLQLFWYQTLEHEMAFFDSLAKVQTPQLHDDLLVHQDVLNKMLGELWDKWTFLLSKDVAFENDQRQVVQQVAQMAQKIVDDLAPGAVKRLSEGVARATSKSLDKARQLDDKHLGGKGIDLAKFITSLFDIDIPDGIDRDLLDAVQSGSDVYQTQKGHYRALVSTYQGLVQAEKGSVLLLFNATRAEVLTYYDKNDLGKARVLLDQAKGYLSDWASRVASSAQRGEASGFKDKVCAALDTDWKLTEELDGKFRDKFKGIFIQSLGSETIEQLAESYLFSKHLEEVTRRGAASTLKALPGRLQSEVDRAVDQGLRPLEDLAGRVPDEVRELARMKNQKFKEHVRARLKDRIQTLLPIIIELAEFLEPSNLSRDFSRDELTRSLR
;
A
#
# COMPACT_ATOMS: atom_id res chain seq x y z
N MET A 1 14.30 -44.68 34.35
CA MET A 1 14.19 -46.09 33.94
C MET A 1 14.28 -46.15 32.43
N GLY A 2 15.06 -47.09 31.90
CA GLY A 2 15.30 -47.25 30.46
C GLY A 2 14.11 -47.88 29.72
N TRP A 3 13.98 -47.58 28.43
CA TRP A 3 12.87 -47.99 27.54
C TRP A 3 12.62 -49.50 27.44
N TYR A 4 13.55 -50.34 27.89
CA TYR A 4 13.46 -51.78 27.70
C TYR A 4 13.62 -52.57 29.00
N SER A 5 13.67 -51.87 30.13
CA SER A 5 13.94 -52.47 31.44
C SER A 5 12.85 -53.47 31.88
N SER A 6 11.57 -53.17 31.62
CA SER A 6 10.46 -54.06 31.95
C SER A 6 10.46 -55.32 31.08
N ARG A 7 10.80 -55.18 29.80
CA ARG A 7 10.91 -56.29 28.85
C ARG A 7 12.09 -57.21 29.18
N VAL A 8 13.25 -56.65 29.54
CA VAL A 8 14.40 -57.46 29.98
C VAL A 8 14.07 -58.25 31.24
N SER A 9 13.33 -57.66 32.20
CA SER A 9 12.87 -58.37 33.39
C SER A 9 11.90 -59.50 33.05
N GLU A 10 10.90 -59.25 32.20
CA GLU A 10 9.96 -60.28 31.72
C GLU A 10 10.69 -61.46 31.07
N LEU A 11 11.67 -61.16 30.20
CA LEU A 11 12.47 -62.18 29.52
C LEU A 11 13.37 -62.96 30.47
N GLN A 12 13.93 -62.33 31.49
CA GLN A 12 14.72 -63.02 32.51
C GLN A 12 13.86 -63.98 33.35
N ASP A 13 12.63 -63.59 33.69
CA ASP A 13 11.70 -64.46 34.41
C ASP A 13 11.28 -65.66 33.55
N GLN A 14 10.98 -65.44 32.27
CA GLN A 14 10.64 -66.51 31.32
C GLN A 14 11.84 -67.45 31.08
N MET A 15 13.04 -66.90 30.92
CA MET A 15 14.28 -67.66 30.77
C MET A 15 14.54 -68.54 32.01
N THR A 16 14.35 -68.01 33.21
CA THR A 16 14.57 -68.75 34.47
C THR A 16 13.69 -69.99 34.56
N ARG A 17 12.43 -69.89 34.11
CA ARG A 17 11.49 -71.02 34.01
C ARG A 17 11.89 -72.03 32.93
N ALA A 18 12.31 -71.55 31.76
CA ALA A 18 12.74 -72.41 30.66
C ALA A 18 14.10 -73.11 30.91
N ALA A 19 14.92 -72.56 31.81
CA ALA A 19 16.25 -73.05 32.14
C ALA A 19 16.29 -73.99 33.35
N GLU A 20 15.15 -74.55 33.78
CA GLU A 20 15.12 -75.60 34.80
C GLU A 20 16.03 -76.78 34.39
N GLY A 21 17.01 -77.09 35.23
CA GLY A 21 18.03 -78.13 34.95
C GLY A 21 19.20 -77.71 34.06
N ALA A 22 19.25 -76.47 33.56
CA ALA A 22 20.40 -75.99 32.78
C ALA A 22 21.58 -75.57 33.68
N PRO A 23 22.85 -75.71 33.23
CA PRO A 23 24.02 -75.25 33.97
C PRO A 23 24.01 -73.74 34.23
N ASP A 24 24.57 -73.31 35.36
CA ASP A 24 24.64 -71.89 35.74
C ASP A 24 25.47 -71.03 34.77
N THR A 25 26.41 -71.66 34.05
CA THR A 25 27.18 -71.00 32.98
C THR A 25 26.29 -70.62 31.81
N VAL A 26 25.37 -71.50 31.40
CA VAL A 26 24.39 -71.26 30.33
C VAL A 26 23.40 -70.19 30.76
N LYS A 27 22.85 -70.28 31.98
CA LYS A 27 21.93 -69.26 32.53
C LYS A 27 22.56 -67.87 32.56
N ARG A 28 23.83 -67.77 32.96
CA ARG A 28 24.57 -66.49 32.97
C ARG A 28 24.80 -65.94 31.56
N ALA A 29 25.20 -66.78 30.61
CA ALA A 29 25.43 -66.36 29.23
C ALA A 29 24.15 -65.84 28.57
N LEU A 30 23.02 -66.55 28.72
CA LEU A 30 21.73 -66.12 28.17
C LEU A 30 21.20 -64.85 28.85
N ALA A 31 21.33 -64.74 30.18
CA ALA A 31 20.93 -63.52 30.88
C ALA A 31 21.75 -62.29 30.44
N GLU A 32 23.04 -62.48 30.15
CA GLU A 32 23.89 -61.43 29.59
C GLU A 32 23.51 -61.09 28.13
N GLY A 33 23.17 -62.10 27.31
CA GLY A 33 22.62 -61.90 25.98
C GLY A 33 21.34 -61.07 25.98
N LEU A 34 20.40 -61.37 26.88
CA LEU A 34 19.16 -60.59 27.07
C LEU A 34 19.44 -59.15 27.50
N LYS A 35 20.42 -58.93 28.39
CA LYS A 35 20.84 -57.57 28.79
C LYS A 35 21.44 -56.80 27.62
N ARG A 36 22.28 -57.44 26.79
CA ARG A 36 22.87 -56.80 25.61
C ARG A 36 21.82 -56.47 24.56
N ALA A 37 20.88 -57.36 24.30
CA ALA A 37 19.74 -57.10 23.42
C ALA A 37 18.87 -55.95 23.95
N GLY A 38 18.61 -55.91 25.26
CA GLY A 38 17.87 -54.82 25.89
C GLY A 38 18.57 -53.46 25.76
N ARG A 39 19.90 -53.42 25.91
CA ARG A 39 20.69 -52.19 25.67
C ARG A 39 20.62 -51.73 24.22
N ALA A 40 20.81 -52.64 23.26
CA ALA A 40 20.69 -52.30 21.84
C ALA A 40 19.29 -51.75 21.49
N ALA A 41 18.24 -52.34 22.07
CA ALA A 41 16.88 -51.84 21.91
C ALA A 41 16.67 -50.45 22.54
N GLU A 42 17.21 -50.22 23.75
CA GLU A 42 17.14 -48.94 24.45
C GLU A 42 17.89 -47.83 23.70
N ASP A 43 19.11 -48.12 23.22
CA ASP A 43 19.93 -47.19 22.44
C ASP A 43 19.23 -46.83 21.12
N ALA A 44 18.60 -47.81 20.46
CA ALA A 44 17.85 -47.59 19.24
C ALA A 44 16.62 -46.69 19.48
N LEU A 45 15.77 -47.01 20.46
CA LEU A 45 14.58 -46.20 20.77
C LEU A 45 14.96 -44.77 21.20
N THR A 46 16.04 -44.61 21.96
CA THR A 46 16.56 -43.29 22.33
C THR A 46 17.02 -42.51 21.09
N ALA A 47 17.81 -43.13 20.22
CA ALA A 47 18.28 -42.49 18.99
C ALA A 47 17.15 -42.15 18.01
N LEU A 48 16.09 -42.97 17.97
CA LEU A 48 14.89 -42.69 17.18
C LEU A 48 14.12 -41.50 17.73
N LEU A 49 13.93 -41.42 19.06
CA LEU A 49 13.29 -40.26 19.69
C LEU A 49 14.11 -38.98 19.45
N ASP A 50 15.42 -39.03 19.68
CA ASP A 50 16.32 -37.90 19.44
C ASP A 50 16.24 -37.41 17.98
N ALA A 51 16.10 -38.33 17.02
CA ALA A 51 15.95 -37.99 15.61
C ALA A 51 14.62 -37.29 15.32
N SER A 52 13.53 -37.70 15.99
CA SER A 52 12.24 -37.02 15.91
C SER A 52 12.29 -35.65 16.60
N GLU A 53 12.83 -35.53 17.81
CA GLU A 53 12.90 -34.25 18.54
C GLU A 53 13.81 -33.21 17.86
N ARG A 54 14.83 -33.66 17.11
CA ARG A 54 15.76 -32.77 16.37
C ARG A 54 15.44 -32.64 14.90
N ALA A 55 14.29 -33.17 14.46
CA ALA A 55 13.82 -32.99 13.10
C ALA A 55 13.59 -31.48 12.85
N SER A 56 13.97 -31.02 11.67
CA SER A 56 13.74 -29.65 11.23
C SER A 56 13.73 -29.60 9.72
N ALA A 57 13.18 -28.52 9.14
CA ALA A 57 13.18 -28.30 7.70
C ALA A 57 14.58 -28.34 7.06
N GLY A 58 15.64 -28.06 7.82
CA GLY A 58 17.04 -28.14 7.38
C GLY A 58 17.68 -29.53 7.51
N ASN A 59 17.00 -30.50 8.13
CA ASN A 59 17.53 -31.82 8.47
C ASN A 59 16.51 -32.93 8.19
N LEU A 60 15.93 -32.91 6.99
CA LEU A 60 14.97 -33.92 6.51
C LEU A 60 15.61 -35.30 6.31
N GLY A 61 14.80 -36.28 5.92
CA GLY A 61 15.20 -37.67 5.73
C GLY A 61 15.17 -38.46 7.04
N THR A 62 14.31 -38.08 7.97
CA THR A 62 14.13 -38.78 9.25
C THR A 62 13.65 -40.20 9.02
N GLN A 63 12.85 -40.47 7.98
CA GLN A 63 12.40 -41.82 7.60
C GLN A 63 13.56 -42.78 7.30
N ARG A 64 14.57 -42.33 6.55
CA ARG A 64 15.72 -43.18 6.22
C ARG A 64 16.56 -43.47 7.46
N LYS A 65 16.84 -42.43 8.26
CA LYS A 65 17.55 -42.58 9.54
C LYS A 65 16.80 -43.52 10.47
N TRP A 66 15.47 -43.42 10.53
CA TRP A 66 14.61 -44.30 11.31
C TRP A 66 14.76 -45.77 10.90
N GLN A 67 14.67 -46.03 9.60
CA GLN A 67 14.86 -47.39 9.06
C GLN A 67 16.26 -47.94 9.31
N ASP A 68 17.30 -47.13 9.11
CA ASP A 68 18.70 -47.51 9.34
C ASP A 68 18.95 -47.85 10.82
N ARG A 69 18.34 -47.09 11.75
CA ARG A 69 18.43 -47.35 13.20
C ARG A 69 17.70 -48.63 13.60
N CYS A 70 16.50 -48.88 13.07
CA CYS A 70 15.80 -50.15 13.28
C CYS A 70 16.59 -51.34 12.71
N ALA A 71 17.22 -51.20 11.54
CA ALA A 71 18.05 -52.24 10.95
C ALA A 71 19.30 -52.53 11.80
N THR A 72 19.94 -51.49 12.32
CA THR A 72 21.11 -51.61 13.22
C THR A 72 20.72 -52.34 14.51
N ALA A 73 19.61 -51.94 15.13
CA ALA A 73 19.09 -52.59 16.34
C ALA A 73 18.85 -54.09 16.13
N ARG A 74 18.24 -54.46 14.99
CA ARG A 74 18.01 -55.87 14.64
C ARG A 74 19.30 -56.67 14.52
N ALA A 75 20.32 -56.09 13.86
CA ALA A 75 21.60 -56.75 13.70
C ALA A 75 22.31 -56.95 15.05
N GLU A 76 22.26 -55.96 15.94
CA GLU A 76 22.85 -56.02 17.27
C GLU A 76 22.11 -57.00 18.20
N ILE A 77 20.78 -57.01 18.17
CA ILE A 77 19.95 -57.98 18.90
C ILE A 77 20.26 -59.40 18.39
N SER A 78 20.25 -59.62 17.07
CA SER A 78 20.57 -60.94 16.50
C SER A 78 21.97 -61.41 16.90
N ARG A 79 22.97 -60.52 16.89
CA ARG A 79 24.33 -60.82 17.37
C ARG A 79 24.34 -61.16 18.86
N ALA A 80 23.65 -60.39 19.70
CA ALA A 80 23.57 -60.66 21.13
C ALA A 80 22.95 -62.03 21.45
N PHE A 81 21.90 -62.42 20.71
CA PHE A 81 21.28 -63.73 20.83
C PHE A 81 22.17 -64.86 20.30
N GLY A 82 22.86 -64.63 19.18
CA GLY A 82 23.78 -65.60 18.58
C GLY A 82 25.01 -65.87 19.44
N ASP A 83 25.69 -64.82 19.90
CA ASP A 83 26.90 -64.91 20.72
C ASP A 83 26.64 -65.62 22.05
N ALA A 84 25.47 -65.39 22.67
CA ALA A 84 25.11 -66.01 23.94
C ALA A 84 24.74 -67.50 23.83
N ALA A 85 24.35 -67.98 22.63
CA ALA A 85 23.96 -69.37 22.41
C ALA A 85 25.04 -70.23 21.73
N LYS A 86 26.05 -69.60 21.10
CA LYS A 86 27.02 -70.25 20.20
C LYS A 86 27.79 -71.43 20.81
N ASP A 87 28.18 -71.31 22.08
CA ASP A 87 29.07 -72.28 22.76
C ASP A 87 28.33 -73.14 23.81
N HIS A 88 27.00 -73.18 23.75
CA HIS A 88 26.16 -73.80 24.78
C HIS A 88 25.12 -74.76 24.21
N LEU A 89 25.05 -75.98 24.77
CA LEU A 89 23.98 -76.94 24.47
C LEU A 89 22.72 -76.54 25.25
N LEU A 90 21.77 -75.94 24.54
CA LEU A 90 20.49 -75.54 25.10
C LEU A 90 19.53 -76.75 25.16
N THR A 91 18.80 -76.88 26.27
CA THR A 91 17.72 -77.87 26.38
C THR A 91 16.57 -77.52 25.42
N PRO A 92 15.74 -78.49 24.98
CA PRO A 92 14.65 -78.19 24.03
C PRO A 92 13.69 -77.05 24.48
N PRO A 93 13.27 -76.95 25.76
CA PRO A 93 12.47 -75.81 26.22
C PRO A 93 13.20 -74.46 26.11
N LEU A 94 14.50 -74.44 26.41
CA LEU A 94 15.33 -73.24 26.35
C LEU A 94 15.63 -72.81 24.91
N GLN A 95 15.80 -73.76 23.99
CA GLN A 95 15.88 -73.50 22.55
C GLN A 95 14.60 -72.83 22.04
N LEU A 96 13.44 -73.41 22.35
CA LEU A 96 12.15 -72.86 21.92
C LEU A 96 11.95 -71.43 22.43
N PHE A 97 12.20 -71.20 23.73
CA PHE A 97 12.16 -69.86 24.32
C PHE A 97 13.10 -68.88 23.61
N TRP A 98 14.35 -69.29 23.35
CA TRP A 98 15.38 -68.43 22.75
C TRP A 98 15.03 -68.01 21.33
N TYR A 99 14.58 -68.96 20.50
CA TYR A 99 14.15 -68.69 19.12
C TYR A 99 12.90 -67.82 19.06
N GLN A 100 11.86 -68.13 19.86
CA GLN A 100 10.64 -67.33 19.90
C GLN A 100 10.90 -65.90 20.39
N THR A 101 11.77 -65.75 21.38
CA THR A 101 12.17 -64.42 21.87
C THR A 101 12.86 -63.63 20.77
N LEU A 102 13.87 -64.21 20.11
CA LEU A 102 14.57 -63.53 19.01
C LEU A 102 13.60 -63.11 17.90
N GLU A 103 12.68 -63.99 17.51
CA GLU A 103 11.66 -63.70 16.50
C GLU A 103 10.77 -62.51 16.91
N HIS A 104 10.32 -62.48 18.18
CA HIS A 104 9.50 -61.38 18.70
C HIS A 104 10.26 -60.05 18.75
N GLU A 105 11.54 -60.07 19.14
CA GLU A 105 12.38 -58.86 19.17
C GLU A 105 12.69 -58.36 17.74
N MET A 106 12.91 -59.25 16.79
CA MET A 106 13.09 -58.88 15.38
C MET A 106 11.79 -58.29 14.79
N ALA A 107 10.64 -58.93 15.05
CA ALA A 107 9.34 -58.48 14.58
C ALA A 107 8.95 -57.09 15.13
N PHE A 108 9.37 -56.78 16.37
CA PHE A 108 9.17 -55.46 16.97
C PHE A 108 9.83 -54.35 16.14
N PHE A 109 11.13 -54.47 15.84
CA PHE A 109 11.85 -53.46 15.05
C PHE A 109 11.52 -53.52 13.56
N ASP A 110 11.14 -54.69 13.02
CA ASP A 110 10.64 -54.83 11.65
C ASP A 110 9.32 -54.08 11.41
N SER A 111 8.41 -54.15 12.38
CA SER A 111 7.15 -53.41 12.31
C SER A 111 7.37 -51.92 12.53
N LEU A 112 8.27 -51.54 13.46
CA LEU A 112 8.62 -50.14 13.72
C LEU A 112 9.29 -49.46 12.51
N ALA A 113 10.13 -50.18 11.76
CA ALA A 113 10.77 -49.66 10.54
C ALA A 113 9.78 -49.33 9.41
N LYS A 114 8.59 -49.92 9.42
CA LYS A 114 7.54 -49.73 8.39
C LYS A 114 6.60 -48.59 8.71
N VAL A 115 6.69 -48.01 9.91
CA VAL A 115 5.87 -46.87 10.32
C VAL A 115 6.26 -45.64 9.48
N GLN A 116 5.25 -44.92 9.00
CA GLN A 116 5.42 -43.72 8.15
C GLN A 116 5.43 -42.40 8.95
N THR A 117 5.31 -42.46 10.27
CA THR A 117 5.32 -41.30 11.17
C THR A 117 6.50 -40.34 10.92
N PRO A 118 7.77 -40.80 10.72
CA PRO A 118 8.87 -39.88 10.43
C PRO A 118 8.72 -39.16 9.09
N GLN A 119 8.27 -39.83 8.03
CA GLN A 119 8.01 -39.19 6.74
C GLN A 119 6.93 -38.09 6.86
N LEU A 120 5.84 -38.38 7.56
CA LEU A 120 4.77 -37.40 7.75
C LEU A 120 5.20 -36.24 8.66
N HIS A 121 6.13 -36.48 9.58
CA HIS A 121 6.77 -35.43 10.38
C HIS A 121 7.61 -34.50 9.49
N ASP A 122 8.44 -35.08 8.60
CA ASP A 122 9.21 -34.31 7.61
C ASP A 122 8.27 -33.47 6.72
N ASP A 123 7.17 -34.04 6.25
CA ASP A 123 6.19 -33.33 5.41
C ASP A 123 5.53 -32.15 6.17
N LEU A 124 5.23 -32.33 7.48
CA LEU A 124 4.72 -31.28 8.35
C LEU A 124 5.73 -30.13 8.53
N LEU A 125 7.02 -30.46 8.70
CA LEU A 125 8.09 -29.47 8.80
C LEU A 125 8.33 -28.73 7.48
N VAL A 126 8.15 -29.40 6.34
CA VAL A 126 8.17 -28.74 5.02
C VAL A 126 7.02 -27.74 4.89
N HIS A 127 5.80 -28.11 5.32
CA HIS A 127 4.69 -27.16 5.36
C HIS A 127 5.01 -25.92 6.20
N GLN A 128 5.64 -26.10 7.36
CA GLN A 128 6.07 -25.01 8.22
C GLN A 128 7.12 -24.08 7.58
N ASP A 129 8.09 -24.62 6.85
CA ASP A 129 9.10 -23.83 6.13
C ASP A 129 8.48 -23.01 4.98
N VAL A 130 7.54 -23.62 4.24
CA VAL A 130 6.80 -22.92 3.17
C VAL A 130 5.97 -21.77 3.76
N LEU A 131 5.28 -21.96 4.89
CA LEU A 131 4.58 -20.90 5.63
C LEU A 131 5.50 -19.70 5.92
N ASN A 132 6.68 -19.99 6.49
CA ASN A 132 7.65 -18.95 6.87
C ASN A 132 8.20 -18.19 5.67
N LYS A 133 8.61 -18.90 4.61
CA LYS A 133 9.14 -18.27 3.38
C LYS A 133 8.12 -17.34 2.76
N MET A 134 6.87 -17.78 2.63
CA MET A 134 5.86 -16.92 2.06
C MET A 134 5.51 -15.71 2.93
N LEU A 135 5.54 -15.85 4.25
CA LEU A 135 5.31 -14.70 5.14
C LEU A 135 6.32 -13.59 4.86
N GLY A 136 7.58 -13.96 4.59
CA GLY A 136 8.62 -13.05 4.11
C GLY A 136 8.30 -12.49 2.72
N GLU A 137 8.09 -13.36 1.72
CA GLU A 137 7.87 -12.94 0.33
C GLU A 137 6.64 -12.03 0.16
N LEU A 138 5.53 -12.33 0.82
CA LEU A 138 4.32 -11.50 0.75
C LEU A 138 4.51 -10.18 1.48
N TRP A 139 5.30 -10.16 2.54
CA TRP A 139 5.66 -8.92 3.21
C TRP A 139 6.54 -8.03 2.33
N ASP A 140 7.49 -8.63 1.62
CA ASP A 140 8.32 -7.90 0.65
C ASP A 140 7.49 -7.39 -0.52
N LYS A 141 6.55 -8.18 -1.06
CA LYS A 141 5.61 -7.74 -2.11
C LYS A 141 4.70 -6.62 -1.64
N TRP A 142 4.20 -6.69 -0.39
CA TRP A 142 3.41 -5.63 0.21
C TRP A 142 4.21 -4.33 0.37
N THR A 143 5.42 -4.43 0.90
CA THR A 143 6.32 -3.28 1.05
C THR A 143 6.70 -2.70 -0.31
N PHE A 144 6.91 -3.55 -1.31
CA PHE A 144 7.17 -3.14 -2.67
C PHE A 144 5.98 -2.39 -3.29
N LEU A 145 4.75 -2.90 -3.12
CA LEU A 145 3.53 -2.24 -3.56
C LEU A 145 3.43 -0.82 -2.99
N LEU A 146 3.66 -0.65 -1.69
CA LEU A 146 3.70 0.67 -1.03
C LEU A 146 4.83 1.55 -1.57
N SER A 147 6.01 0.98 -1.86
CA SER A 147 7.16 1.76 -2.35
C SER A 147 7.05 2.19 -3.83
N LYS A 148 6.40 1.39 -4.68
CA LYS A 148 6.20 1.70 -6.10
C LYS A 148 5.24 2.89 -6.26
N ASP A 149 4.36 3.09 -5.29
CA ASP A 149 3.44 4.22 -5.23
C ASP A 149 4.19 5.56 -5.14
N VAL A 150 5.34 5.61 -4.45
CA VAL A 150 6.13 6.84 -4.22
C VAL A 150 6.52 7.57 -5.52
N ALA A 151 6.76 6.86 -6.63
CA ALA A 151 7.08 7.51 -7.90
C ALA A 151 5.84 8.20 -8.53
N PHE A 152 4.71 7.49 -8.56
CA PHE A 152 3.44 8.05 -9.04
C PHE A 152 2.93 9.16 -8.11
N GLU A 153 3.11 9.00 -6.81
CA GLU A 153 2.82 10.00 -5.79
C GLU A 153 3.58 11.29 -6.06
N ASN A 154 4.89 11.22 -6.31
CA ASN A 154 5.71 12.41 -6.57
C ASN A 154 5.27 13.16 -7.84
N ASP A 155 4.99 12.43 -8.92
CA ASP A 155 4.51 13.03 -10.18
C ASP A 155 3.13 13.69 -9.99
N GLN A 156 2.21 13.02 -9.31
CA GLN A 156 0.88 13.56 -9.01
C GLN A 156 0.94 14.77 -8.08
N ARG A 157 1.79 14.71 -7.04
CA ARG A 157 2.04 15.81 -6.10
C ARG A 157 2.63 17.02 -6.81
N GLN A 158 3.52 16.81 -7.78
CA GLN A 158 4.07 17.89 -8.61
C GLN A 158 2.95 18.60 -9.40
N VAL A 159 1.98 17.88 -9.95
CA VAL A 159 0.83 18.47 -10.64
C VAL A 159 0.00 19.34 -9.68
N VAL A 160 -0.32 18.84 -8.48
CA VAL A 160 -1.07 19.64 -7.48
C VAL A 160 -0.28 20.87 -7.01
N GLN A 161 1.04 20.75 -6.86
CA GLN A 161 1.92 21.89 -6.57
C GLN A 161 1.92 22.94 -7.70
N GLN A 162 1.87 22.51 -8.96
CA GLN A 162 1.73 23.43 -10.10
C GLN A 162 0.39 24.17 -10.08
N VAL A 163 -0.71 23.52 -9.67
CA VAL A 163 -2.00 24.19 -9.44
C VAL A 163 -1.89 25.20 -8.30
N ALA A 164 -1.18 24.88 -7.21
CA ALA A 164 -0.95 25.81 -6.11
C ALA A 164 -0.12 27.03 -6.55
N GLN A 165 0.92 26.82 -7.36
CA GLN A 165 1.73 27.90 -7.95
C GLN A 165 0.90 28.77 -8.90
N MET A 166 0.01 28.15 -9.69
CA MET A 166 -0.92 28.88 -10.56
C MET A 166 -1.88 29.75 -9.74
N ALA A 167 -2.46 29.19 -8.66
CA ALA A 167 -3.32 29.93 -7.74
C ALA A 167 -2.57 31.11 -7.10
N GLN A 168 -1.30 30.93 -6.73
CA GLN A 168 -0.46 32.01 -6.22
C GLN A 168 -0.22 33.11 -7.25
N LYS A 169 0.16 32.72 -8.48
CA LYS A 169 0.39 33.66 -9.58
C LYS A 169 -0.86 34.48 -9.91
N ILE A 170 -2.04 33.88 -9.78
CA ILE A 170 -3.32 34.56 -9.94
C ILE A 170 -3.49 35.66 -8.89
N VAL A 171 -3.19 35.36 -7.62
CA VAL A 171 -3.34 36.29 -6.49
C VAL A 171 -2.29 37.40 -6.52
N ASP A 172 -1.03 37.06 -6.80
CA ASP A 172 0.10 37.98 -6.66
C ASP A 172 0.28 38.87 -7.91
N ASP A 173 0.17 38.29 -9.11
CA ASP A 173 0.57 38.98 -10.34
C ASP A 173 -0.63 39.31 -11.21
N LEU A 174 -1.52 38.33 -11.41
CA LEU A 174 -2.51 38.37 -12.47
C LEU A 174 -3.69 39.28 -12.12
N ALA A 175 -4.26 39.12 -10.93
CA ALA A 175 -5.34 39.99 -10.44
C ALA A 175 -4.86 41.43 -10.19
N PRO A 176 -3.74 41.69 -9.47
CA PRO A 176 -3.23 43.06 -9.28
C PRO A 176 -2.74 43.69 -10.60
N GLY A 177 -2.08 42.91 -11.46
CA GLY A 177 -1.59 43.37 -12.75
C GLY A 177 -2.70 43.72 -13.73
N ALA A 178 -3.86 43.05 -13.68
CA ALA A 178 -5.04 43.44 -14.46
C ALA A 178 -5.56 44.81 -14.04
N VAL A 179 -5.68 45.06 -12.73
CA VAL A 179 -6.11 46.36 -12.18
C VAL A 179 -5.13 47.46 -12.61
N LYS A 180 -3.82 47.23 -12.48
CA LYS A 180 -2.78 48.19 -12.85
C LYS A 180 -2.75 48.50 -14.35
N ARG A 181 -2.81 47.48 -15.23
CA ARG A 181 -2.82 47.69 -16.69
C ARG A 181 -4.03 48.49 -17.13
N LEU A 182 -5.18 48.22 -16.51
CA LEU A 182 -6.42 48.91 -16.84
C LEU A 182 -6.37 50.37 -16.38
N SER A 183 -5.87 50.66 -15.18
CA SER A 183 -5.70 52.05 -14.70
C SER A 183 -4.69 52.83 -15.53
N GLU A 184 -3.57 52.21 -15.93
CA GLU A 184 -2.59 52.80 -16.85
C GLU A 184 -3.16 53.06 -18.26
N GLY A 185 -4.00 52.16 -18.76
CA GLY A 185 -4.71 52.33 -20.04
C GLY A 185 -5.66 53.52 -20.00
N VAL A 186 -6.44 53.64 -18.92
CA VAL A 186 -7.31 54.80 -18.67
C VAL A 186 -6.49 56.09 -18.54
N ALA A 187 -5.39 56.07 -17.79
CA ALA A 187 -4.51 57.23 -17.64
C ALA A 187 -3.90 57.69 -18.99
N ARG A 188 -3.46 56.74 -19.83
CA ARG A 188 -2.96 57.04 -21.19
C ARG A 188 -4.04 57.61 -22.10
N ALA A 189 -5.22 57.00 -22.11
CA ALA A 189 -6.36 57.46 -22.89
C ALA A 189 -6.79 58.87 -22.49
N THR A 190 -6.90 59.13 -21.18
CA THR A 190 -7.28 60.44 -20.64
C THR A 190 -6.20 61.50 -20.90
N SER A 191 -4.91 61.17 -20.75
CA SER A 191 -3.80 62.08 -21.06
C SER A 191 -3.78 62.51 -22.52
N LYS A 192 -3.96 61.59 -23.47
CA LYS A 192 -4.01 61.93 -24.91
C LYS A 192 -5.16 62.89 -25.23
N SER A 193 -6.32 62.69 -24.62
CA SER A 193 -7.46 63.62 -24.74
C SER A 193 -7.13 65.00 -24.16
N LEU A 194 -6.43 65.01 -23.03
CA LEU A 194 -6.05 66.23 -22.34
C LEU A 194 -5.03 67.05 -23.14
N ASP A 195 -4.05 66.40 -23.74
CA ASP A 195 -3.05 67.04 -24.60
C ASP A 195 -3.70 67.64 -25.85
N LYS A 196 -4.68 66.95 -26.45
CA LYS A 196 -5.45 67.46 -27.59
C LYS A 196 -6.32 68.67 -27.20
N ALA A 197 -6.93 68.63 -26.02
CA ALA A 197 -7.70 69.74 -25.47
C ALA A 197 -6.81 70.98 -25.20
N ARG A 198 -5.61 70.79 -24.62
CA ARG A 198 -4.63 71.86 -24.40
C ARG A 198 -4.10 72.47 -25.69
N GLN A 199 -3.78 71.66 -26.70
CA GLN A 199 -3.35 72.16 -28.01
C GLN A 199 -4.43 73.03 -28.70
N LEU A 200 -5.71 72.69 -28.51
CA LEU A 200 -6.81 73.51 -29.02
C LEU A 200 -6.94 74.82 -28.24
N ASP A 201 -6.81 74.76 -26.90
CA ASP A 201 -6.80 75.93 -26.00
C ASP A 201 -5.73 76.95 -26.41
N ASP A 202 -4.47 76.51 -26.53
CA ASP A 202 -3.33 77.36 -26.93
C ASP A 202 -3.51 77.96 -28.34
N LYS A 203 -4.07 77.17 -29.28
CA LYS A 203 -4.25 77.59 -30.67
C LYS A 203 -5.39 78.60 -30.86
N HIS A 204 -6.38 78.61 -29.98
CA HIS A 204 -7.60 79.43 -30.15
C HIS A 204 -7.68 80.61 -29.18
N LEU A 205 -7.06 80.52 -28.00
CA LEU A 205 -6.98 81.64 -27.05
C LEU A 205 -5.81 82.60 -27.34
N GLY A 206 -4.86 82.22 -28.20
CA GLY A 206 -3.69 83.01 -28.61
C GLY A 206 -3.95 84.25 -29.49
N GLY A 207 -5.17 84.78 -29.50
CA GLY A 207 -5.48 86.10 -30.06
C GLY A 207 -5.87 86.11 -31.54
N LYS A 208 -7.17 85.98 -31.81
CA LYS A 208 -7.99 86.80 -32.73
C LYS A 208 -9.39 86.18 -32.89
N GLY A 209 -10.38 86.77 -32.22
CA GLY A 209 -11.80 86.76 -32.59
C GLY A 209 -12.39 85.43 -33.08
N ILE A 210 -12.20 84.34 -32.34
CA ILE A 210 -12.83 83.06 -32.67
C ILE A 210 -14.20 82.97 -32.01
N ASP A 211 -15.17 82.56 -32.81
CA ASP A 211 -16.53 82.19 -32.42
C ASP A 211 -16.46 81.15 -31.29
N LEU A 212 -16.73 81.61 -30.06
CA LEU A 212 -16.63 80.83 -28.82
C LEU A 212 -17.45 79.53 -28.91
N ALA A 213 -18.56 79.56 -29.65
CA ALA A 213 -19.38 78.40 -29.94
C ALA A 213 -18.66 77.34 -30.77
N LYS A 214 -17.86 77.74 -31.79
CA LYS A 214 -17.03 76.84 -32.61
C LYS A 214 -15.82 76.30 -31.86
N PHE A 215 -15.22 77.09 -30.98
CA PHE A 215 -14.15 76.60 -30.10
C PHE A 215 -14.68 75.49 -29.19
N ILE A 216 -15.85 75.70 -28.59
CA ILE A 216 -16.48 74.75 -27.67
C ILE A 216 -17.03 73.53 -28.42
N THR A 217 -17.60 73.69 -29.62
CA THR A 217 -17.89 72.52 -30.46
C THR A 217 -16.59 71.82 -30.83
N SER A 218 -15.50 72.49 -31.22
CA SER A 218 -14.24 71.82 -31.59
C SER A 218 -13.49 71.13 -30.43
N LEU A 219 -13.62 71.63 -29.19
CA LEU A 219 -13.05 71.03 -27.98
C LEU A 219 -13.80 69.77 -27.55
N PHE A 220 -15.10 69.69 -27.86
CA PHE A 220 -16.02 68.66 -27.37
C PHE A 220 -16.79 67.89 -28.47
N ASP A 221 -16.54 68.17 -29.75
CA ASP A 221 -16.88 67.38 -30.96
C ASP A 221 -15.61 66.70 -31.51
N ILE A 222 -14.59 66.55 -30.69
CA ILE A 222 -13.64 65.47 -30.91
C ILE A 222 -14.46 64.20 -30.67
N ASP A 223 -14.98 63.61 -31.75
CA ASP A 223 -15.34 62.20 -31.79
C ASP A 223 -14.27 61.45 -31.01
N ILE A 224 -14.69 60.65 -30.03
CA ILE A 224 -13.81 59.93 -29.11
C ILE A 224 -12.66 59.36 -29.94
N PRO A 225 -11.41 59.85 -29.77
CA PRO A 225 -10.35 59.50 -30.69
C PRO A 225 -10.23 57.98 -30.77
N ASP A 226 -10.26 57.39 -31.97
CA ASP A 226 -10.09 55.94 -32.17
C ASP A 226 -8.83 55.38 -31.46
N GLY A 227 -7.84 56.23 -31.19
CA GLY A 227 -6.66 55.91 -30.39
C GLY A 227 -6.93 55.58 -28.92
N ILE A 228 -7.98 56.14 -28.31
CA ILE A 228 -8.45 55.77 -26.96
C ILE A 228 -9.04 54.37 -26.98
N ASP A 229 -9.85 54.07 -28.00
CA ASP A 229 -10.40 52.74 -28.21
C ASP A 229 -9.27 51.71 -28.36
N ARG A 230 -8.22 52.03 -29.12
CA ARG A 230 -7.07 51.14 -29.32
C ARG A 230 -6.24 50.88 -28.06
N ASP A 231 -5.89 51.91 -27.29
CA ASP A 231 -5.08 51.74 -26.07
C ASP A 231 -5.86 50.96 -24.98
N LEU A 232 -7.17 51.18 -24.89
CA LEU A 232 -8.06 50.42 -24.01
C LEU A 232 -8.26 48.98 -24.50
N LEU A 233 -8.32 48.77 -25.82
CA LEU A 233 -8.37 47.44 -26.44
C LEU A 233 -7.11 46.62 -26.12
N ASP A 234 -5.92 47.18 -26.29
CA ASP A 234 -4.65 46.49 -26.04
C ASP A 234 -4.48 46.10 -24.55
N ALA A 235 -4.86 46.98 -23.63
CA ALA A 235 -4.78 46.73 -22.18
C ALA A 235 -5.71 45.57 -21.74
N VAL A 236 -6.87 45.42 -22.39
CA VAL A 236 -7.87 44.39 -22.05
C VAL A 236 -7.67 43.09 -22.83
N GLN A 237 -7.32 43.14 -24.12
CA GLN A 237 -7.02 41.93 -24.91
C GLN A 237 -5.84 41.15 -24.32
N SER A 238 -4.78 41.87 -23.94
CA SER A 238 -3.65 41.26 -23.21
C SER A 238 -4.04 40.71 -21.84
N GLY A 239 -5.17 41.11 -21.27
CA GLY A 239 -5.76 40.50 -20.08
C GLY A 239 -6.48 39.19 -20.40
N SER A 240 -7.39 39.23 -21.38
CA SER A 240 -8.17 38.07 -21.84
C SER A 240 -7.30 36.86 -22.20
N ASP A 241 -6.24 37.08 -22.99
CA ASP A 241 -5.38 36.00 -23.47
C ASP A 241 -4.64 35.30 -22.32
N VAL A 242 -4.27 36.07 -21.29
CA VAL A 242 -3.58 35.50 -20.12
C VAL A 242 -4.53 34.64 -19.29
N TYR A 243 -5.77 35.06 -19.07
CA TYR A 243 -6.76 34.25 -18.35
C TYR A 243 -7.14 32.98 -19.14
N GLN A 244 -7.28 33.09 -20.47
CA GLN A 244 -7.49 31.91 -21.33
C GLN A 244 -6.31 30.94 -21.28
N THR A 245 -5.09 31.45 -21.25
CA THR A 245 -3.88 30.63 -21.12
C THR A 245 -3.86 29.89 -19.78
N GLN A 246 -4.19 30.56 -18.67
CA GLN A 246 -4.27 29.90 -17.35
C GLN A 246 -5.37 28.84 -17.30
N LYS A 247 -6.52 29.12 -17.91
CA LYS A 247 -7.61 28.13 -18.05
C LYS A 247 -7.17 26.90 -18.84
N GLY A 248 -6.49 27.09 -19.97
CA GLY A 248 -5.92 25.99 -20.76
C GLY A 248 -4.90 25.19 -19.96
N HIS A 249 -4.04 25.87 -19.20
CA HIS A 249 -3.06 25.25 -18.33
C HIS A 249 -3.71 24.41 -17.22
N TYR A 250 -4.73 24.94 -16.52
CA TYR A 250 -5.48 24.18 -15.51
C TYR A 250 -6.07 22.90 -16.08
N ARG A 251 -6.75 22.96 -17.23
CA ARG A 251 -7.33 21.78 -17.88
C ARG A 251 -6.28 20.73 -18.25
N ALA A 252 -5.10 21.17 -18.71
CA ALA A 252 -3.99 20.27 -18.98
C ALA A 252 -3.47 19.59 -17.71
N LEU A 253 -3.37 20.32 -16.59
CA LEU A 253 -2.98 19.76 -15.30
C LEU A 253 -4.00 18.72 -14.80
N VAL A 254 -5.30 19.02 -14.88
CA VAL A 254 -6.36 18.05 -14.54
C VAL A 254 -6.26 16.79 -15.39
N SER A 255 -6.12 16.93 -16.71
CA SER A 255 -5.98 15.78 -17.61
C SER A 255 -4.72 14.96 -17.31
N THR A 256 -3.62 15.61 -16.96
CA THR A 256 -2.36 14.93 -16.59
C THR A 256 -2.54 14.15 -15.30
N TYR A 257 -3.11 14.78 -14.27
CA TYR A 257 -3.39 14.13 -13.00
C TYR A 257 -4.31 12.91 -13.17
N GLN A 258 -5.42 13.06 -13.89
CA GLN A 258 -6.36 11.96 -14.14
C GLN A 258 -5.69 10.80 -14.92
N GLY A 259 -4.81 11.12 -15.88
CA GLY A 259 -4.00 10.12 -16.58
C GLY A 259 -3.06 9.35 -15.63
N LEU A 260 -2.41 10.05 -14.71
CA LEU A 260 -1.54 9.43 -13.69
C LEU A 260 -2.32 8.52 -12.74
N VAL A 261 -3.47 8.98 -12.23
CA VAL A 261 -4.34 8.17 -11.34
C VAL A 261 -4.83 6.90 -12.05
N GLN A 262 -5.19 6.98 -13.34
CA GLN A 262 -5.60 5.80 -14.11
C GLN A 262 -4.45 4.82 -14.36
N ALA A 263 -3.24 5.32 -14.63
CA ALA A 263 -2.05 4.48 -14.80
C ALA A 263 -1.67 3.76 -13.50
N GLU A 264 -1.71 4.49 -12.38
CA GLU A 264 -1.48 3.95 -11.05
C GLU A 264 -2.54 2.90 -10.69
N LYS A 265 -3.82 3.20 -10.89
CA LYS A 265 -4.94 2.26 -10.74
C LYS A 265 -4.69 0.96 -11.50
N GLY A 266 -4.28 1.03 -12.77
CA GLY A 266 -3.97 -0.15 -13.57
C GLY A 266 -2.81 -0.98 -13.01
N SER A 267 -1.73 -0.33 -12.57
CA SER A 267 -0.54 -0.99 -12.02
C SER A 267 -0.79 -1.58 -10.63
N VAL A 268 -1.31 -0.78 -9.69
CA VAL A 268 -1.55 -1.18 -8.30
C VAL A 268 -2.59 -2.31 -8.25
N LEU A 269 -3.72 -2.19 -8.95
CA LEU A 269 -4.73 -3.24 -8.96
C LEU A 269 -4.21 -4.55 -9.56
N LEU A 270 -3.38 -4.48 -10.62
CA LEU A 270 -2.84 -5.68 -11.25
C LEU A 270 -1.89 -6.42 -10.30
N LEU A 271 -0.93 -5.72 -9.69
CA LEU A 271 -0.01 -6.35 -8.72
C LEU A 271 -0.75 -6.82 -7.46
N PHE A 272 -1.70 -6.03 -6.96
CA PHE A 272 -2.51 -6.39 -5.80
C PHE A 272 -3.33 -7.65 -6.06
N ASN A 273 -4.05 -7.72 -7.19
CA ASN A 273 -4.84 -8.89 -7.56
C ASN A 273 -3.98 -10.14 -7.80
N ALA A 274 -2.80 -9.98 -8.42
CA ALA A 274 -1.86 -11.09 -8.59
C ALA A 274 -1.39 -11.62 -7.23
N THR A 275 -1.00 -10.74 -6.31
CA THR A 275 -0.56 -11.10 -4.96
C THR A 275 -1.69 -11.76 -4.16
N ARG A 276 -2.92 -11.26 -4.29
CA ARG A 276 -4.11 -11.85 -3.67
C ARG A 276 -4.41 -13.25 -4.22
N ALA A 277 -4.27 -13.46 -5.53
CA ALA A 277 -4.46 -14.78 -6.14
C ALA A 277 -3.41 -15.79 -5.66
N GLU A 278 -2.16 -15.38 -5.45
CA GLU A 278 -1.12 -16.23 -4.84
C GLU A 278 -1.48 -16.61 -3.41
N VAL A 279 -1.95 -15.66 -2.59
CA VAL A 279 -2.40 -15.90 -1.20
C VAL A 279 -3.57 -16.88 -1.16
N LEU A 280 -4.54 -16.73 -2.06
CA LEU A 280 -5.69 -17.65 -2.15
C LEU A 280 -5.26 -19.05 -2.62
N THR A 281 -4.42 -19.12 -3.65
CA THR A 281 -3.86 -20.41 -4.13
C THR A 281 -3.09 -21.11 -3.02
N TYR A 282 -2.38 -20.36 -2.20
CA TYR A 282 -1.70 -20.88 -1.04
C TYR A 282 -2.67 -21.40 0.01
N TYR A 283 -3.71 -20.63 0.34
CA TYR A 283 -4.75 -21.05 1.28
C TYR A 283 -5.33 -22.41 0.89
N ASP A 284 -5.60 -22.60 -0.39
CA ASP A 284 -6.12 -23.86 -0.91
C ASP A 284 -5.09 -25.00 -0.87
N LYS A 285 -3.79 -24.69 -1.06
CA LYS A 285 -2.72 -25.69 -1.15
C LYS A 285 -2.11 -26.10 0.18
N ASN A 286 -1.93 -25.15 1.11
CA ASN A 286 -1.25 -25.28 2.39
C ASN A 286 -2.19 -25.00 3.57
N ASP A 287 -3.44 -25.41 3.43
CA ASP A 287 -4.43 -25.33 4.49
C ASP A 287 -3.93 -26.04 5.76
N LEU A 288 -4.10 -25.37 6.90
CA LEU A 288 -3.89 -25.93 8.23
C LEU A 288 -4.65 -27.25 8.40
N GLY A 289 -5.82 -27.39 7.76
CA GLY A 289 -6.58 -28.64 7.70
C GLY A 289 -5.79 -29.82 7.12
N LYS A 290 -4.99 -29.62 6.06
CA LYS A 290 -4.15 -30.67 5.49
C LYS A 290 -3.01 -31.06 6.44
N ALA A 291 -2.35 -30.07 7.03
CA ALA A 291 -1.30 -30.32 8.02
C ALA A 291 -1.85 -31.06 9.24
N ARG A 292 -3.10 -30.77 9.65
CA ARG A 292 -3.79 -31.51 10.72
C ARG A 292 -4.00 -32.98 10.35
N VAL A 293 -4.44 -33.25 9.12
CA VAL A 293 -4.61 -34.63 8.63
C VAL A 293 -3.28 -35.39 8.63
N LEU A 294 -2.17 -34.77 8.23
CA LEU A 294 -0.84 -35.37 8.28
C LEU A 294 -0.44 -35.72 9.72
N LEU A 295 -0.67 -34.81 10.67
CA LEU A 295 -0.43 -35.05 12.10
C LEU A 295 -1.26 -36.24 12.63
N ASP A 296 -2.55 -36.25 12.34
CA ASP A 296 -3.46 -37.30 12.81
C ASP A 296 -3.08 -38.67 12.21
N GLN A 297 -2.66 -38.72 10.94
CA GLN A 297 -2.13 -39.93 10.31
C GLN A 297 -0.80 -40.38 10.92
N ALA A 298 0.12 -39.45 11.18
CA ALA A 298 1.42 -39.76 11.79
C ALA A 298 1.25 -40.39 13.18
N LYS A 299 0.35 -39.84 13.99
CA LYS A 299 -0.02 -40.39 15.30
C LYS A 299 -0.77 -41.71 15.18
N GLY A 300 -1.65 -41.83 14.20
CA GLY A 300 -2.41 -43.05 13.90
C GLY A 300 -1.49 -44.24 13.61
N TYR A 301 -0.52 -44.07 12.70
CA TYR A 301 0.43 -45.15 12.37
C TYR A 301 1.25 -45.64 13.56
N LEU A 302 1.70 -44.71 14.42
CA LEU A 302 2.47 -45.08 15.61
C LEU A 302 1.60 -45.74 16.68
N SER A 303 0.35 -45.30 16.82
CA SER A 303 -0.64 -45.90 17.73
C SER A 303 -1.01 -47.31 17.29
N ASP A 304 -1.24 -47.51 15.99
CA ASP A 304 -1.51 -48.82 15.39
C ASP A 304 -0.35 -49.77 15.61
N TRP A 305 0.90 -49.31 15.40
CA TRP A 305 2.08 -50.10 15.68
C TRP A 305 2.14 -50.53 17.15
N ALA A 306 2.02 -49.59 18.09
CA ALA A 306 2.11 -49.89 19.53
C ALA A 306 1.02 -50.89 20.00
N SER A 307 -0.17 -50.86 19.38
CA SER A 307 -1.28 -51.77 19.70
C SER A 307 -1.06 -53.22 19.24
N ARG A 308 -0.23 -53.44 18.21
CA ARG A 308 -0.01 -54.75 17.57
C ARG A 308 1.19 -55.53 18.14
N VAL A 309 1.85 -54.97 19.14
CA VAL A 309 3.02 -55.57 19.77
C VAL A 309 2.63 -56.81 20.61
N ALA A 310 3.43 -57.86 20.55
CA ALA A 310 3.06 -59.19 21.04
C ALA A 310 2.97 -59.31 22.57
N SER A 311 3.99 -58.88 23.33
CA SER A 311 4.02 -59.04 24.80
C SER A 311 3.42 -57.85 25.55
N SER A 312 2.95 -58.07 26.78
CA SER A 312 2.44 -56.99 27.64
C SER A 312 3.52 -55.98 28.01
N ALA A 313 4.75 -56.43 28.30
CA ALA A 313 5.86 -55.53 28.59
C ALA A 313 6.26 -54.72 27.35
N GLN A 314 6.39 -55.37 26.17
CA GLN A 314 6.71 -54.65 24.94
C GLN A 314 5.60 -53.65 24.55
N ARG A 315 4.31 -53.95 24.82
CA ARG A 315 3.22 -52.97 24.64
C ARG A 315 3.35 -51.77 25.56
N GLY A 316 3.76 -51.97 26.81
CA GLY A 316 4.03 -50.89 27.76
C GLY A 316 5.15 -49.96 27.26
N GLU A 317 6.26 -50.55 26.82
CA GLU A 317 7.39 -49.78 26.28
C GLU A 317 7.05 -49.10 24.95
N ALA A 318 6.33 -49.78 24.05
CA ALA A 318 5.85 -49.21 22.80
C ALA A 318 4.89 -48.04 23.03
N SER A 319 3.99 -48.15 24.02
CA SER A 319 3.09 -47.04 24.38
C SER A 319 3.88 -45.85 24.91
N GLY A 320 4.84 -46.08 25.81
CA GLY A 320 5.68 -45.01 26.35
C GLY A 320 6.50 -44.30 25.27
N PHE A 321 7.07 -45.06 24.32
CA PHE A 321 7.77 -44.49 23.17
C PHE A 321 6.84 -43.69 22.26
N LYS A 322 5.67 -44.26 21.92
CA LYS A 322 4.63 -43.61 21.13
C LYS A 322 4.20 -42.28 21.76
N ASP A 323 3.97 -42.25 23.07
CA ASP A 323 3.55 -41.02 23.77
C ASP A 323 4.60 -39.91 23.67
N LYS A 324 5.91 -40.24 23.77
CA LYS A 324 6.97 -39.23 23.63
C LYS A 324 7.13 -38.72 22.20
N VAL A 325 7.09 -39.60 21.20
CA VAL A 325 7.14 -39.17 19.78
C VAL A 325 5.93 -38.32 19.43
N CYS A 326 4.72 -38.70 19.89
CA CYS A 326 3.51 -37.89 19.72
C CYS A 326 3.65 -36.50 20.37
N ALA A 327 4.28 -36.40 21.55
CA ALA A 327 4.53 -35.12 22.21
C ALA A 327 5.51 -34.22 21.43
N ALA A 328 6.52 -34.79 20.78
CA ALA A 328 7.40 -34.06 19.87
C ALA A 328 6.61 -33.51 18.67
N LEU A 329 5.79 -34.35 18.01
CA LEU A 329 4.91 -33.93 16.92
C LEU A 329 3.92 -32.83 17.35
N ASP A 330 3.37 -32.91 18.55
CA ASP A 330 2.48 -31.88 19.10
C ASP A 330 3.17 -30.54 19.33
N THR A 331 4.47 -30.56 19.63
CA THR A 331 5.25 -29.34 19.81
C THR A 331 5.42 -28.62 18.48
N ASP A 332 5.78 -29.34 17.42
CA ASP A 332 5.92 -28.76 16.07
C ASP A 332 4.57 -28.36 15.47
N TRP A 333 3.50 -29.09 15.80
CA TRP A 333 2.14 -28.71 15.43
C TRP A 333 1.73 -27.35 16.01
N LYS A 334 1.97 -27.13 17.31
CA LYS A 334 1.66 -25.84 17.94
C LYS A 334 2.39 -24.68 17.27
N LEU A 335 3.66 -24.88 16.93
CA LEU A 335 4.43 -23.88 16.20
C LEU A 335 3.84 -23.59 14.80
N THR A 336 3.34 -24.63 14.13
CA THR A 336 2.63 -24.48 12.85
C THR A 336 1.33 -23.68 13.02
N GLU A 337 0.54 -23.96 14.06
CA GLU A 337 -0.68 -23.18 14.39
C GLU A 337 -0.36 -21.72 14.69
N GLU A 338 0.69 -21.45 15.47
CA GLU A 338 1.12 -20.09 15.78
C GLU A 338 1.58 -19.33 14.53
N LEU A 339 2.28 -19.99 13.61
CA LEU A 339 2.74 -19.38 12.37
C LEU A 339 1.58 -19.08 11.42
N ASP A 340 0.62 -20.00 11.28
CA ASP A 340 -0.60 -19.75 10.51
C ASP A 340 -1.44 -18.63 11.13
N GLY A 341 -1.57 -18.59 12.46
CA GLY A 341 -2.23 -17.50 13.18
C GLY A 341 -1.58 -16.14 12.90
N LYS A 342 -0.25 -16.05 13.04
CA LYS A 342 0.52 -14.83 12.70
C LYS A 342 0.37 -14.44 11.24
N PHE A 343 0.38 -15.41 10.33
CA PHE A 343 0.15 -15.18 8.90
C PHE A 343 -1.24 -14.57 8.65
N ARG A 344 -2.28 -15.19 9.21
CA ARG A 344 -3.66 -14.71 9.09
C ARG A 344 -3.82 -13.31 9.66
N ASP A 345 -3.35 -13.08 10.87
CA ASP A 345 -3.51 -11.79 11.54
C ASP A 345 -2.76 -10.68 10.81
N LYS A 346 -1.55 -10.95 10.32
CA LYS A 346 -0.72 -9.96 9.62
C LYS A 346 -1.30 -9.55 8.26
N PHE A 347 -1.90 -10.48 7.52
CA PHE A 347 -2.43 -10.20 6.18
C PHE A 347 -3.95 -10.07 6.12
N LYS A 348 -4.63 -10.14 7.27
CA LYS A 348 -6.05 -9.83 7.40
C LYS A 348 -6.29 -8.37 7.06
N GLY A 349 -7.27 -8.12 6.19
CA GLY A 349 -7.56 -6.77 5.71
C GLY A 349 -6.54 -6.24 4.71
N ILE A 350 -5.58 -7.07 4.28
CA ILE A 350 -4.64 -6.78 3.18
C ILE A 350 -4.94 -7.73 2.02
N PHE A 351 -4.58 -9.01 2.17
CA PHE A 351 -4.81 -10.04 1.15
C PHE A 351 -5.91 -11.02 1.55
N ILE A 352 -6.12 -11.17 2.87
CA ILE A 352 -7.08 -12.11 3.44
C ILE A 352 -8.32 -11.33 3.84
N GLN A 353 -9.48 -11.68 3.23
CA GLN A 353 -10.78 -11.00 3.35
C GLN A 353 -10.88 -9.70 2.53
N SER A 354 -11.94 -8.91 2.77
CA SER A 354 -12.11 -7.57 2.23
C SER A 354 -11.02 -6.65 2.76
N LEU A 355 -10.52 -5.75 1.90
CA LEU A 355 -9.54 -4.75 2.28
C LEU A 355 -10.05 -3.90 3.46
N GLY A 356 -9.19 -3.71 4.46
CA GLY A 356 -9.47 -2.80 5.57
C GLY A 356 -9.51 -1.36 5.10
N SER A 357 -10.26 -0.50 5.78
CA SER A 357 -10.31 0.93 5.47
C SER A 357 -8.93 1.58 5.53
N GLU A 358 -8.11 1.18 6.50
CA GLU A 358 -6.73 1.66 6.65
C GLU A 358 -5.86 1.24 5.46
N THR A 359 -5.97 -0.01 4.99
CA THR A 359 -5.23 -0.50 3.82
C THR A 359 -5.65 0.22 2.54
N ILE A 360 -6.94 0.50 2.39
CA ILE A 360 -7.46 1.30 1.27
C ILE A 360 -6.91 2.73 1.36
N GLU A 361 -6.88 3.34 2.55
CA GLU A 361 -6.29 4.66 2.74
C GLU A 361 -4.77 4.67 2.50
N GLN A 362 -4.04 3.62 2.85
CA GLN A 362 -2.62 3.48 2.56
C GLN A 362 -2.33 3.32 1.08
N LEU A 363 -3.16 2.56 0.35
CA LEU A 363 -3.01 2.35 -1.10
C LEU A 363 -3.55 3.51 -1.95
N ALA A 364 -4.45 4.34 -1.40
CA ALA A 364 -5.04 5.47 -2.10
C ALA A 364 -4.52 6.82 -1.60
N GLU A 365 -3.75 6.84 -0.51
CA GLU A 365 -3.15 7.99 0.19
C GLU A 365 -4.00 9.26 0.22
N SER A 366 -5.32 9.10 0.36
CA SER A 366 -6.28 10.16 0.07
C SER A 366 -6.12 11.36 1.02
N TYR A 367 -5.54 11.16 2.20
CA TYR A 367 -5.26 12.20 3.19
C TYR A 367 -4.15 13.18 2.77
N LEU A 368 -3.11 12.71 2.06
CA LEU A 368 -1.99 13.58 1.62
C LEU A 368 -2.47 14.55 0.54
N PHE A 369 -3.27 14.05 -0.39
CA PHE A 369 -3.81 14.83 -1.51
C PHE A 369 -4.84 15.86 -1.05
N SER A 370 -5.72 15.49 -0.12
CA SER A 370 -6.67 16.43 0.49
C SER A 370 -5.95 17.58 1.20
N LYS A 371 -4.85 17.31 1.93
CA LYS A 371 -4.01 18.36 2.53
C LYS A 371 -3.41 19.32 1.50
N HIS A 372 -2.96 18.82 0.35
CA HIS A 372 -2.43 19.65 -0.73
C HIS A 372 -3.51 20.48 -1.43
N LEU A 373 -4.72 19.94 -1.61
CA LEU A 373 -5.86 20.70 -2.15
C LEU A 373 -6.35 21.77 -1.17
N GLU A 374 -6.29 21.51 0.13
CA GLU A 374 -6.53 22.53 1.14
C GLU A 374 -5.55 23.71 1.01
N GLU A 375 -4.28 23.43 0.70
CA GLU A 375 -3.28 24.48 0.49
C GLU A 375 -3.62 25.37 -0.71
N VAL A 376 -4.07 24.78 -1.83
CA VAL A 376 -4.56 25.53 -3.00
C VAL A 376 -5.75 26.41 -2.61
N THR A 377 -6.69 25.84 -1.85
CA THR A 377 -7.92 26.54 -1.41
C THR A 377 -7.59 27.71 -0.47
N ARG A 378 -6.66 27.52 0.47
CA ARG A 378 -6.22 28.56 1.44
C ARG A 378 -5.61 29.78 0.76
N ARG A 379 -5.01 29.63 -0.43
CA ARG A 379 -4.46 30.77 -1.19
C ARG A 379 -5.54 31.76 -1.64
N GLY A 380 -6.81 31.37 -1.67
CA GLY A 380 -7.91 32.30 -1.94
C GLY A 380 -7.95 32.84 -3.37
N ALA A 381 -7.42 32.09 -4.34
CA ALA A 381 -7.44 32.50 -5.75
C ALA A 381 -8.88 32.61 -6.29
N ALA A 382 -9.76 31.67 -5.95
CA ALA A 382 -11.17 31.70 -6.36
C ALA A 382 -11.91 32.94 -5.82
N SER A 383 -11.74 33.26 -4.54
CA SER A 383 -12.36 34.46 -3.94
C SER A 383 -11.78 35.75 -4.51
N THR A 384 -10.47 35.78 -4.78
CA THR A 384 -9.79 36.92 -5.42
C THR A 384 -10.31 37.16 -6.84
N LEU A 385 -10.44 36.10 -7.65
CA LEU A 385 -10.99 36.19 -9.01
C LEU A 385 -12.46 36.61 -9.00
N LYS A 386 -13.28 36.10 -8.07
CA LYS A 386 -14.69 36.53 -7.92
C LYS A 386 -14.83 37.99 -7.51
N ALA A 387 -13.90 38.51 -6.71
CA ALA A 387 -13.90 39.92 -6.30
C ALA A 387 -13.30 40.86 -7.38
N LEU A 388 -12.56 40.31 -8.34
CA LEU A 388 -11.82 41.10 -9.35
C LEU A 388 -12.73 42.00 -10.21
N PRO A 389 -13.91 41.57 -10.70
CA PRO A 389 -14.80 42.44 -11.47
C PRO A 389 -15.21 43.71 -10.72
N GLY A 390 -15.54 43.57 -9.43
CA GLY A 390 -15.88 44.71 -8.57
C GLY A 390 -14.71 45.66 -8.36
N ARG A 391 -13.50 45.10 -8.14
CA ARG A 391 -12.26 45.88 -8.01
C ARG A 391 -11.90 46.62 -9.29
N LEU A 392 -12.02 45.96 -10.46
CA LEU A 392 -11.79 46.57 -11.76
C LEU A 392 -12.77 47.73 -11.99
N GLN A 393 -14.05 47.55 -11.67
CA GLN A 393 -15.05 48.59 -11.83
C GLN A 393 -14.77 49.80 -10.92
N SER A 394 -14.47 49.57 -9.63
CA SER A 394 -14.14 50.65 -8.71
C SER A 394 -12.87 51.41 -9.11
N GLU A 395 -11.86 50.72 -9.64
CA GLU A 395 -10.62 51.35 -10.07
C GLU A 395 -10.81 52.13 -11.37
N VAL A 396 -11.67 51.63 -12.29
CA VAL A 396 -12.11 52.40 -13.47
C VAL A 396 -12.75 53.70 -13.05
N ASP A 397 -13.74 53.65 -12.18
CA ASP A 397 -14.48 54.85 -11.77
C ASP A 397 -13.53 55.88 -11.15
N ARG A 398 -12.64 55.41 -10.27
CA ARG A 398 -11.59 56.24 -9.67
C ARG A 398 -10.62 56.81 -10.70
N ALA A 399 -10.11 56.00 -11.63
CA ALA A 399 -9.11 56.42 -12.62
C ALA A 399 -9.70 57.40 -13.65
N VAL A 400 -10.95 57.20 -14.06
CA VAL A 400 -11.69 58.11 -14.93
C VAL A 400 -11.93 59.44 -14.21
N ASP A 401 -12.35 59.41 -12.95
CA ASP A 401 -12.58 60.62 -12.16
C ASP A 401 -11.29 61.41 -11.93
N GLN A 402 -10.18 60.73 -11.63
CA GLN A 402 -8.88 61.37 -11.42
C GLN A 402 -8.25 61.88 -12.72
N GLY A 403 -8.27 61.06 -13.79
CA GLY A 403 -7.67 61.41 -15.08
C GLY A 403 -8.38 62.54 -15.82
N LEU A 404 -9.69 62.72 -15.57
CA LEU A 404 -10.51 63.74 -16.23
C LEU A 404 -10.74 65.00 -15.37
N ARG A 405 -10.24 65.06 -14.13
CA ARG A 405 -10.25 66.29 -13.32
C ARG A 405 -9.72 67.52 -14.05
N PRO A 406 -8.59 67.48 -14.79
CA PRO A 406 -8.08 68.68 -15.44
C PRO A 406 -8.98 69.17 -16.60
N LEU A 407 -9.83 68.31 -17.16
CA LEU A 407 -10.88 68.72 -18.11
C LEU A 407 -12.05 69.42 -17.42
N GLU A 408 -12.36 69.07 -16.17
CA GLU A 408 -13.30 69.83 -15.34
C GLU A 408 -12.74 71.22 -15.01
N ASP A 409 -11.45 71.31 -14.70
CA ASP A 409 -10.78 72.58 -14.46
C ASP A 409 -10.79 73.48 -15.72
N LEU A 410 -10.56 72.90 -16.90
CA LEU A 410 -10.68 73.60 -18.19
C LEU A 410 -12.12 74.09 -18.42
N ALA A 411 -13.14 73.25 -18.16
CA ALA A 411 -14.54 73.66 -18.27
C ALA A 411 -14.90 74.81 -17.29
N GLY A 412 -14.25 74.89 -16.13
CA GLY A 412 -14.41 75.99 -15.17
C GLY A 412 -13.83 77.33 -15.65
N ARG A 413 -12.84 77.31 -16.54
CA ARG A 413 -12.19 78.51 -17.12
C ARG A 413 -12.95 79.12 -18.30
N VAL A 414 -13.95 78.41 -18.83
CA VAL A 414 -14.81 78.88 -19.91
C VAL A 414 -15.79 79.95 -19.39
N PRO A 415 -16.16 80.98 -20.19
CA PRO A 415 -17.17 81.98 -19.82
C PRO A 415 -18.51 81.37 -19.35
N ASP A 416 -19.18 82.07 -18.42
CA ASP A 416 -20.42 81.64 -17.75
C ASP A 416 -21.51 81.15 -18.73
N GLU A 417 -21.64 81.83 -19.87
CA GLU A 417 -22.63 81.58 -20.93
C GLU A 417 -22.54 80.17 -21.54
N VAL A 418 -21.38 79.52 -21.42
CA VAL A 418 -21.10 78.24 -22.07
C VAL A 418 -20.53 77.19 -21.12
N ARG A 419 -20.32 77.57 -19.85
CA ARG A 419 -19.85 76.68 -18.78
C ARG A 419 -20.75 75.47 -18.59
N GLU A 420 -22.07 75.65 -18.65
CA GLU A 420 -23.03 74.55 -18.51
C GLU A 420 -22.98 73.57 -19.70
N LEU A 421 -22.74 74.07 -20.92
CA LEU A 421 -22.57 73.23 -22.10
C LEU A 421 -21.26 72.43 -22.04
N ALA A 422 -20.17 73.05 -21.56
CA ALA A 422 -18.88 72.40 -21.32
C ALA A 422 -18.97 71.32 -20.23
N ARG A 423 -19.67 71.60 -19.12
CA ARG A 423 -19.96 70.62 -18.06
C ARG A 423 -20.76 69.43 -18.60
N MET A 424 -21.83 69.68 -19.35
CA MET A 424 -22.66 68.64 -19.97
C MET A 424 -21.87 67.75 -20.94
N LYS A 425 -21.01 68.34 -21.78
CA LYS A 425 -20.19 67.59 -22.74
C LYS A 425 -19.10 66.76 -22.04
N ASN A 426 -18.44 67.30 -21.01
CA ASN A 426 -17.47 66.56 -20.19
C ASN A 426 -18.15 65.38 -19.46
N GLN A 427 -19.36 65.60 -18.92
CA GLN A 427 -20.15 64.54 -18.31
C GLN A 427 -20.51 63.44 -19.32
N LYS A 428 -20.94 63.79 -20.54
CA LYS A 428 -21.19 62.81 -21.61
C LYS A 428 -19.93 62.03 -21.99
N PHE A 429 -18.77 62.67 -22.01
CA PHE A 429 -17.49 62.01 -22.29
C PHE A 429 -17.12 61.01 -21.18
N LYS A 430 -17.24 61.42 -19.90
CA LYS A 430 -17.08 60.53 -18.73
C LYS A 430 -17.99 59.31 -18.82
N GLU A 431 -19.26 59.54 -19.11
CA GLU A 431 -20.26 58.47 -19.26
C GLU A 431 -19.93 57.53 -20.41
N HIS A 432 -19.47 58.06 -21.55
CA HIS A 432 -19.06 57.24 -22.68
C HIS A 432 -17.85 56.35 -22.38
N VAL A 433 -16.79 56.92 -21.79
CA VAL A 433 -15.58 56.17 -21.39
C VAL A 433 -15.94 55.10 -20.36
N ARG A 434 -16.79 55.42 -19.36
CA ARG A 434 -17.32 54.44 -18.39
C ARG A 434 -18.13 53.34 -19.08
N ALA A 435 -19.01 53.67 -20.02
CA ALA A 435 -19.83 52.70 -20.73
C ALA A 435 -18.97 51.71 -21.53
N ARG A 436 -17.96 52.20 -22.26
CA ARG A 436 -17.01 51.37 -23.01
C ARG A 436 -16.18 50.45 -22.10
N LEU A 437 -15.63 50.99 -21.01
CA LEU A 437 -14.89 50.21 -20.03
C LEU A 437 -15.76 49.14 -19.36
N LYS A 438 -17.02 49.48 -19.05
CA LYS A 438 -18.00 48.55 -18.47
C LYS A 438 -18.32 47.41 -19.44
N ASP A 439 -18.63 47.71 -20.70
CA ASP A 439 -18.87 46.71 -21.74
C ASP A 439 -17.66 45.78 -21.91
N ARG A 440 -16.45 46.34 -21.83
CA ARG A 440 -15.23 45.54 -21.95
C ARG A 440 -14.92 44.68 -20.72
N ILE A 441 -15.15 45.18 -19.51
CA ILE A 441 -15.09 44.36 -18.28
C ILE A 441 -16.12 43.22 -18.38
N GLN A 442 -17.31 43.48 -18.94
CA GLN A 442 -18.32 42.45 -19.21
C GLN A 442 -17.83 41.37 -20.18
N THR A 443 -16.97 41.68 -21.15
CA THR A 443 -16.37 40.65 -22.02
C THR A 443 -15.33 39.76 -21.32
N LEU A 444 -14.64 40.26 -20.29
CA LEU A 444 -13.66 39.48 -19.50
C LEU A 444 -14.31 38.63 -18.41
N LEU A 445 -15.45 39.09 -17.90
CA LEU A 445 -16.18 38.51 -16.77
C LEU A 445 -16.41 36.99 -16.90
N PRO A 446 -16.91 36.46 -18.04
CA PRO A 446 -17.13 35.03 -18.19
C PRO A 446 -15.86 34.20 -17.99
N ILE A 447 -14.72 34.66 -18.52
CA ILE A 447 -13.44 33.93 -18.45
C ILE A 447 -12.91 33.93 -17.01
N ILE A 448 -13.03 35.06 -16.32
CA ILE A 448 -12.62 35.21 -14.91
C ILE A 448 -13.51 34.35 -14.01
N ILE A 449 -14.82 34.33 -14.25
CA ILE A 449 -15.79 33.52 -13.49
C ILE A 449 -15.50 32.04 -13.69
N GLU A 450 -15.35 31.57 -14.93
CA GLU A 450 -15.04 30.17 -15.20
C GLU A 450 -13.70 29.73 -14.57
N LEU A 451 -12.67 30.59 -14.62
CA LEU A 451 -11.40 30.29 -13.95
C LEU A 451 -11.55 30.25 -12.41
N ALA A 452 -12.41 31.11 -11.85
CA ALA A 452 -12.71 31.08 -10.42
C ALA A 452 -13.47 29.82 -10.02
N GLU A 453 -14.41 29.34 -10.85
CA GLU A 453 -15.14 28.10 -10.64
C GLU A 453 -14.20 26.88 -10.60
N PHE A 454 -13.19 26.81 -11.49
CA PHE A 454 -12.20 25.72 -11.45
C PHE A 454 -11.43 25.65 -10.13
N LEU A 455 -11.17 26.79 -9.50
CA LEU A 455 -10.42 26.89 -8.25
C LEU A 455 -11.31 26.82 -7.00
N GLU A 456 -12.61 26.56 -7.16
CA GLU A 456 -13.48 26.32 -6.01
C GLU A 456 -13.14 25.00 -5.33
N PRO A 457 -13.20 24.93 -4.00
CA PRO A 457 -12.84 23.71 -3.28
C PRO A 457 -13.63 22.48 -3.74
N SER A 458 -14.92 22.62 -4.07
CA SER A 458 -15.76 21.53 -4.59
C SER A 458 -15.26 20.98 -5.93
N ASN A 459 -14.92 21.85 -6.87
CA ASN A 459 -14.42 21.47 -8.19
C ASN A 459 -12.99 20.94 -8.13
N LEU A 460 -12.11 21.56 -7.33
CA LEU A 460 -10.76 21.04 -7.06
C LEU A 460 -10.82 19.62 -6.47
N SER A 461 -11.72 19.39 -5.51
CA SER A 461 -11.89 18.08 -4.89
C SER A 461 -12.36 17.04 -5.89
N ARG A 462 -13.26 17.43 -6.82
CA ARG A 462 -13.73 16.54 -7.89
C ARG A 462 -12.65 16.25 -8.93
N ASP A 463 -11.98 17.29 -9.42
CA ASP A 463 -11.04 17.20 -10.55
C ASP A 463 -9.75 16.47 -10.16
N PHE A 464 -9.36 16.57 -8.88
CA PHE A 464 -8.18 15.91 -8.29
C PHE A 464 -8.54 14.78 -7.30
N SER A 465 -9.75 14.23 -7.40
CA SER A 465 -10.21 13.13 -6.53
C SER A 465 -9.46 11.81 -6.80
N ARG A 466 -9.25 11.02 -5.74
CA ARG A 466 -8.84 9.59 -5.83
C ARG A 466 -10.01 8.63 -5.58
N ASP A 467 -11.26 9.12 -5.55
CA ASP A 467 -12.46 8.31 -5.26
C ASP A 467 -12.64 7.10 -6.20
N GLU A 468 -12.17 7.22 -7.45
CA GLU A 468 -12.26 6.11 -8.40
C GLU A 468 -11.26 4.99 -8.09
N LEU A 469 -10.06 5.34 -7.62
CA LEU A 469 -9.07 4.38 -7.13
C LEU A 469 -9.59 3.70 -5.85
N THR A 470 -10.07 4.49 -4.89
CA THR A 470 -10.69 4.01 -3.64
C THR A 470 -11.88 3.08 -3.91
N ARG A 471 -12.72 3.39 -4.89
CA ARG A 471 -13.84 2.51 -5.30
C ARG A 471 -13.38 1.22 -5.96
N SER A 472 -12.27 1.25 -6.69
CA SER A 472 -11.75 0.07 -7.39
C SER A 472 -10.99 -0.88 -6.45
N LEU A 473 -10.51 -0.36 -5.32
CA LEU A 473 -9.86 -1.12 -4.24
C LEU A 473 -10.87 -1.75 -3.25
N ARG A 474 -12.14 -1.34 -3.27
CA ARG A 474 -13.21 -1.99 -2.46
C ARG A 474 -13.76 -3.20 -3.18
#